data_AF-A0A2R6DX81-F1
#
_entry.id   AF-A0A2R6DX81-F1
#
_cell.length_a   1.000
_cell.length_b   1.000
_cell.length_c   1.000
_cell.angle_alpha   90.00
_cell.angle_beta   90.00
_cell.angle_gamma   90.00
#
_symmetry.space_group_name_H-M   'P 1'
#
loop_
_entity.id
_entity.type
_entity.pdbx_description
1 polymer ?
#
loop_
_entity_poly.entity_id
_entity_poly.type
_entity_poly.pdbx_seq_one_letter_code
_entity_poly.pdbx_strand_id
1 'polypeptide(L)'
;MTRTAVVAGVGPGLGAAVAERFAAEGCAVALLARSEEYLASLAERLRAETPGEALALPTDLADTVTIDHSFDRVREAFGSIDVLVNNASAAAWTGLLEQDPEEFRRALAVGPEAALHCSQAAVPDMLEGDGGTVIFTGATTSVRGREGAVGFSAAKFACRGLAESMARELGPEGVHVAHVVIDGMIRPPDADTGTVGEEYLDPDAIADSYWTLVQQDRSAWTLELDLRPHVEEF
;
A
#
# COMPACT_ATOMS: atom_id res chain seq x y z
N MET A 1 -8.82 21.56 2.09
CA MET A 1 -7.37 21.42 2.34
C MET A 1 -6.86 20.31 1.45
N THR A 2 -5.61 20.40 0.99
CA THR A 2 -4.95 19.32 0.25
C THR A 2 -4.72 18.14 1.19
N ARG A 3 -5.05 16.92 0.76
CA ARG A 3 -4.77 15.70 1.55
C ARG A 3 -3.32 15.29 1.39
N THR A 4 -2.68 14.89 2.48
CA THR A 4 -1.35 14.28 2.49
C THR A 4 -1.49 12.76 2.50
N ALA A 5 -0.92 12.11 1.49
CA ALA A 5 -0.95 10.67 1.35
C ALA A 5 0.47 10.08 1.37
N VAL A 6 0.69 9.05 2.18
CA VAL A 6 1.92 8.27 2.20
C VAL A 6 1.68 6.93 1.53
N VAL A 7 2.44 6.62 0.49
CA VAL A 7 2.45 5.28 -0.13
C VAL A 7 3.74 4.58 0.28
N ALA A 8 3.62 3.63 1.21
CA ALA A 8 4.73 2.82 1.71
C ALA A 8 4.92 1.60 0.82
N GLY A 9 5.95 1.62 -0.02
CA GLY A 9 6.26 0.56 -1.00
C GLY A 9 5.92 0.97 -2.43
N VAL A 10 6.49 2.07 -2.91
CA VAL A 10 6.31 2.53 -4.30
C VAL A 10 7.32 1.85 -5.23
N GLY A 11 6.84 0.86 -5.97
CA GLY A 11 7.60 0.23 -7.07
C GLY A 11 6.84 0.34 -8.40
N PRO A 12 7.48 -0.09 -9.50
CA PRO A 12 6.82 -0.22 -10.80
C PRO A 12 5.53 -1.06 -10.66
N GLY A 13 4.42 -0.53 -11.18
CA GLY A 13 3.10 -1.16 -11.10
C GLY A 13 2.20 -0.49 -10.07
N LEU A 14 1.59 -1.28 -9.18
CA LEU A 14 0.50 -0.81 -8.32
C LEU A 14 0.86 0.40 -7.44
N GLY A 15 2.04 0.39 -6.81
CA GLY A 15 2.44 1.50 -5.93
C GLY A 15 2.54 2.83 -6.68
N ALA A 16 3.03 2.81 -7.92
CA ALA A 16 3.07 3.97 -8.80
C ALA A 16 1.67 4.39 -9.25
N ALA A 17 0.81 3.45 -9.67
CA ALA A 17 -0.55 3.75 -10.08
C ALA A 17 -1.38 4.39 -8.94
N VAL A 18 -1.23 3.90 -7.70
CA VAL A 18 -1.87 4.52 -6.52
C VAL A 18 -1.36 5.94 -6.29
N ALA A 19 -0.04 6.17 -6.38
CA ALA A 19 0.54 7.50 -6.23
C ALA A 19 0.08 8.47 -7.32
N GLU A 20 0.06 8.02 -8.58
CA GLU A 20 -0.44 8.76 -9.75
C GLU A 20 -1.91 9.13 -9.57
N ARG A 21 -2.74 8.15 -9.15
CA ARG A 21 -4.16 8.36 -8.91
C ARG A 21 -4.43 9.41 -7.84
N PHE A 22 -3.69 9.37 -6.73
CA PHE A 22 -3.87 10.31 -5.62
C PHE A 22 -3.35 11.72 -5.98
N ALA A 23 -2.23 11.81 -6.68
CA ALA A 23 -1.70 13.08 -7.17
C ALA A 23 -2.63 13.73 -8.21
N ALA A 24 -3.27 12.93 -9.08
CA ALA A 24 -4.29 13.39 -10.02
C ALA A 24 -5.51 14.05 -9.33
N GLU A 25 -5.81 13.66 -8.08
CA GLU A 25 -6.86 14.25 -7.23
C GLU A 25 -6.37 15.46 -6.42
N GLY A 26 -5.13 15.90 -6.67
CA GLY A 26 -4.53 17.06 -6.01
C GLY A 26 -3.96 16.76 -4.63
N CYS A 27 -3.71 15.48 -4.28
CA CYS A 27 -3.05 15.14 -3.02
C CYS A 27 -1.56 15.50 -3.05
N ALA A 28 -0.99 15.78 -1.88
CA ALA A 28 0.45 15.78 -1.68
C ALA A 28 0.90 14.35 -1.33
N VAL A 29 1.68 13.71 -2.20
CA VAL A 29 1.99 12.29 -2.10
C VAL A 29 3.46 12.06 -1.72
N ALA A 30 3.69 11.40 -0.59
CA ALA A 30 5.00 10.92 -0.19
C ALA A 30 5.21 9.49 -0.68
N LEU A 31 6.31 9.28 -1.41
CA LEU A 31 6.67 8.03 -2.06
C LEU A 31 7.81 7.36 -1.28
N LEU A 32 7.54 6.26 -0.60
CA LEU A 32 8.53 5.53 0.19
C LEU A 32 8.92 4.22 -0.51
N ALA A 33 10.19 4.07 -0.85
CA ALA A 33 10.79 2.85 -1.39
C ALA A 33 12.32 2.95 -1.38
N ARG A 34 13.02 1.87 -1.69
CA ARG A 34 14.50 1.84 -1.65
C ARG A 34 15.19 2.56 -2.82
N SER A 35 14.56 2.60 -3.99
CA SER A 35 15.21 3.09 -5.21
C SER A 35 15.06 4.60 -5.34
N GLU A 36 16.10 5.34 -4.94
CA GLU A 36 16.13 6.80 -5.03
C GLU A 36 15.88 7.33 -6.44
N GLU A 37 16.56 6.76 -7.45
CA GLU A 37 16.42 7.19 -8.85
C GLU A 37 15.00 7.01 -9.37
N TYR A 38 14.38 5.85 -9.11
CA TYR A 38 13.00 5.59 -9.51
C TYR A 38 12.02 6.55 -8.85
N LEU A 39 12.15 6.76 -7.53
CA LEU A 39 11.28 7.67 -6.79
C LEU A 39 11.42 9.11 -7.26
N ALA A 40 12.66 9.58 -7.51
CA ALA A 40 12.92 10.93 -7.97
C ALA A 40 12.27 11.17 -9.35
N SER A 41 12.43 10.22 -10.27
CA SER A 41 11.81 10.29 -11.61
C SER A 41 10.28 10.27 -11.53
N LEU A 42 9.71 9.39 -10.69
CA LEU A 42 8.26 9.34 -10.49
C LEU A 42 7.75 10.66 -9.88
N ALA A 43 8.39 11.18 -8.83
CA ALA A 43 7.97 12.42 -8.19
C ALA A 43 8.03 13.64 -9.13
N GLU A 44 9.05 13.72 -9.99
CA GLU A 44 9.14 14.76 -11.03
C GLU A 44 7.99 14.65 -12.02
N ARG A 45 7.72 13.44 -12.51
CA ARG A 45 6.59 13.19 -13.43
C ARG A 45 5.24 13.56 -12.80
N LEU A 46 4.99 13.14 -11.55
CA LEU A 46 3.76 13.47 -10.82
C LEU A 46 3.56 14.99 -10.70
N ARG A 47 4.61 15.73 -10.32
CA ARG A 47 4.56 17.20 -10.22
C ARG A 47 4.35 17.89 -11.57
N ALA A 48 4.79 17.27 -12.68
CA ALA A 48 4.63 17.82 -14.01
C ALA A 48 3.25 17.54 -14.63
N GLU A 49 2.67 16.36 -14.34
CA GLU A 49 1.48 15.85 -15.04
C GLU A 49 0.18 15.97 -14.23
N THR A 50 0.25 16.26 -12.94
CA THR A 50 -0.91 16.29 -12.04
C THR A 50 -1.01 17.61 -11.26
N PRO A 51 -2.18 17.96 -10.70
CA PRO A 51 -2.30 19.12 -9.82
C PRO A 51 -1.76 18.88 -8.39
N GLY A 52 -1.33 17.66 -8.07
CA GLY A 52 -0.79 17.28 -6.77
C GLY A 52 0.70 17.61 -6.61
N GLU A 53 1.20 17.35 -5.40
CA GLU A 53 2.63 17.45 -5.07
C GLU A 53 3.21 16.06 -4.85
N ALA A 54 4.52 15.89 -5.02
CA ALA A 54 5.17 14.60 -4.78
C ALA A 54 6.55 14.73 -4.13
N LEU A 55 6.77 13.97 -3.05
CA LEU A 55 8.02 13.90 -2.31
C LEU A 55 8.60 12.48 -2.39
N ALA A 56 9.79 12.36 -2.98
CA ALA A 56 10.56 11.12 -3.00
C ALA A 56 11.32 10.95 -1.69
N LEU A 57 11.09 9.82 -0.99
CA LEU A 57 11.79 9.47 0.24
C LEU A 57 12.38 8.05 0.10
N PRO A 58 13.69 7.94 -0.15
CA PRO A 58 14.37 6.67 -0.10
C PRO A 58 14.29 6.06 1.31
N THR A 59 13.58 4.95 1.44
CA THR A 59 13.26 4.31 2.72
C THR A 59 13.40 2.79 2.61
N ASP A 60 14.14 2.17 3.53
CA ASP A 60 14.10 0.72 3.70
C ASP A 60 13.02 0.36 4.71
N LEU A 61 11.92 -0.21 4.23
CA LEU A 61 10.79 -0.57 5.09
C LEU A 61 11.11 -1.73 6.05
N ALA A 62 12.26 -2.38 5.93
CA ALA A 62 12.75 -3.30 6.97
C ALA A 62 13.49 -2.58 8.12
N ASP A 63 13.75 -1.26 8.03
CA ASP A 63 14.44 -0.47 9.04
C ASP A 63 13.52 0.63 9.61
N THR A 64 13.07 0.42 10.84
CA THR A 64 12.14 1.30 11.55
C THR A 64 12.68 2.71 11.72
N VAL A 65 13.99 2.89 11.86
CA VAL A 65 14.60 4.22 12.00
C VAL A 65 14.44 5.02 10.72
N THR A 66 14.56 4.37 9.56
CA THR A 66 14.35 5.04 8.27
C THR A 66 12.87 5.39 8.03
N ILE A 67 11.95 4.56 8.54
CA ILE A 67 10.51 4.86 8.54
C ILE A 67 10.24 6.14 9.32
N ASP A 68 10.65 6.21 10.59
CA ASP A 68 10.41 7.37 11.45
C ASP A 68 10.94 8.66 10.83
N HIS A 69 12.20 8.64 10.34
CA HIS A 69 12.78 9.77 9.63
C HIS A 69 11.97 10.18 8.39
N SER A 70 11.46 9.21 7.62
CA SER A 70 10.67 9.51 6.42
C SER A 70 9.37 10.22 6.80
N PHE A 71 8.67 9.75 7.84
CA PHE A 71 7.43 10.38 8.32
C PHE A 71 7.66 11.79 8.89
N ASP A 72 8.78 12.04 9.57
CA ASP A 72 9.16 13.39 9.98
C ASP A 72 9.32 14.32 8.78
N ARG A 73 9.97 13.84 7.71
CA ARG A 73 10.15 14.60 6.47
C ARG A 73 8.83 14.87 5.74
N VAL A 74 7.87 13.94 5.80
CA VAL A 74 6.52 14.17 5.27
C VAL A 74 5.84 15.30 6.05
N ARG A 75 5.89 15.25 7.40
CA ARG A 75 5.30 16.29 8.25
C ARG A 75 5.93 17.66 8.03
N GLU A 76 7.25 17.72 7.85
CA GLU A 76 7.97 18.97 7.51
C GLU A 76 7.53 19.56 6.17
N ALA A 77 7.26 18.72 5.17
CA ALA A 77 6.95 19.16 3.81
C ALA A 77 5.46 19.46 3.59
N PHE A 78 4.58 18.60 4.09
CA PHE A 78 3.15 18.58 3.75
C PHE A 78 2.22 18.74 4.96
N GLY A 79 2.73 18.61 6.19
CA GLY A 79 1.93 18.66 7.41
C GLY A 79 1.35 17.31 7.82
N SER A 80 0.19 17.32 8.46
CA SER A 80 -0.48 16.10 8.97
C SER A 80 -0.81 15.12 7.86
N ILE A 81 -0.73 13.83 8.18
CA ILE A 81 -0.99 12.74 7.23
C ILE A 81 -2.46 12.31 7.30
N ASP A 82 -3.15 12.31 6.15
CA ASP A 82 -4.56 11.94 6.04
C ASP A 82 -4.75 10.50 5.52
N VAL A 83 -3.82 10.02 4.69
CA VAL A 83 -3.91 8.71 4.05
C VAL A 83 -2.58 7.96 4.17
N LEU A 84 -2.65 6.69 4.60
CA LEU A 84 -1.52 5.77 4.57
C LEU A 84 -1.88 4.55 3.72
N VAL A 85 -1.03 4.21 2.76
CA VAL A 85 -1.13 2.97 1.99
C VAL A 85 0.07 2.07 2.31
N ASN A 86 -0.17 1.02 3.08
CA ASN A 86 0.78 -0.05 3.34
C ASN A 86 0.80 -1.03 2.16
N ASN A 87 1.57 -0.70 1.12
CA ASN A 87 1.65 -1.45 -0.13
C ASN A 87 2.80 -2.47 -0.18
N ALA A 88 3.85 -2.23 0.59
CA ALA A 88 5.10 -2.98 0.51
C ALA A 88 4.93 -4.49 0.75
N SER A 89 5.79 -5.26 0.06
CA SER A 89 5.89 -6.69 0.22
C SER A 89 7.29 -7.14 -0.18
N ALA A 90 7.79 -8.20 0.45
CA ALA A 90 8.97 -8.93 -0.03
C ALA A 90 8.56 -10.33 -0.51
N ALA A 91 9.26 -10.82 -1.53
CA ALA A 91 9.04 -12.16 -2.06
C ALA A 91 9.56 -13.23 -1.08
N ALA A 92 8.79 -14.30 -0.91
CA ALA A 92 9.16 -15.51 -0.16
C ALA A 92 8.34 -16.70 -0.71
N TRP A 93 8.62 -17.04 -1.97
CA TRP A 93 7.87 -17.99 -2.81
C TRP A 93 8.48 -19.39 -2.79
N THR A 94 8.63 -19.96 -1.59
CA THR A 94 9.14 -21.31 -1.37
C THR A 94 8.27 -22.11 -0.41
N GLY A 95 8.28 -23.44 -0.57
CA GLY A 95 7.59 -24.38 0.30
C GLY A 95 8.28 -24.57 1.64
N LEU A 96 7.64 -25.29 2.57
CA LEU A 96 8.12 -25.42 3.96
C LEU A 96 9.57 -25.92 4.09
N LEU A 97 9.94 -26.94 3.31
CA LEU A 97 11.26 -27.59 3.43
C LEU A 97 12.40 -26.79 2.79
N GLU A 98 12.06 -25.86 1.89
CA GLU A 98 13.02 -25.07 1.11
C GLU A 98 13.03 -23.60 1.55
N GLN A 99 12.19 -23.23 2.51
CA GLN A 99 12.06 -21.86 2.97
C GLN A 99 13.34 -21.42 3.67
N ASP A 100 14.00 -20.40 3.11
CA ASP A 100 15.10 -19.73 3.78
C ASP A 100 14.53 -18.92 4.97
N PRO A 101 15.01 -19.18 6.21
CA PRO A 101 14.61 -18.39 7.36
C PRO A 101 14.85 -16.89 7.20
N GLU A 102 15.84 -16.46 6.42
CA GLU A 102 16.09 -15.03 6.18
C GLU A 102 15.08 -14.41 5.23
N GLU A 103 14.72 -15.08 4.14
CA GLU A 103 13.63 -14.64 3.26
C GLU A 103 12.31 -14.55 4.02
N PHE A 104 12.04 -15.54 4.88
CA PHE A 104 10.87 -15.54 5.77
C PHE A 104 10.86 -14.33 6.71
N ARG A 105 11.96 -14.07 7.43
CA ARG A 105 12.08 -12.90 8.33
C ARG A 105 11.91 -11.60 7.56
N ARG A 106 12.53 -11.49 6.38
CA ARG A 106 12.41 -10.30 5.54
C ARG A 106 10.99 -10.06 5.06
N ALA A 107 10.24 -11.10 4.70
CA ALA A 107 8.83 -10.98 4.33
C ALA A 107 7.98 -10.43 5.48
N LEU A 108 8.24 -10.86 6.72
CA LEU A 108 7.59 -10.32 7.91
C LEU A 108 8.03 -8.87 8.22
N ALA A 109 9.32 -8.57 8.08
CA ALA A 109 9.85 -7.23 8.33
C ALA A 109 9.26 -6.19 7.36
N VAL A 110 9.30 -6.47 6.05
CA VAL A 110 8.88 -5.52 5.00
C VAL A 110 7.35 -5.39 4.87
N GLY A 111 6.60 -6.44 5.23
CA GLY A 111 5.14 -6.43 5.14
C GLY A 111 4.51 -5.98 6.45
N PRO A 112 4.18 -6.91 7.37
CA PRO A 112 3.41 -6.60 8.57
C PRO A 112 4.15 -5.71 9.58
N GLU A 113 5.44 -5.91 9.82
CA GLU A 113 6.19 -5.10 10.79
C GLU A 113 6.33 -3.65 10.30
N ALA A 114 6.77 -3.45 9.05
CA ALA A 114 6.78 -2.13 8.41
C ALA A 114 5.41 -1.45 8.48
N ALA A 115 4.34 -2.17 8.13
CA ALA A 115 2.99 -1.62 8.12
C ALA A 115 2.52 -1.21 9.52
N LEU A 116 2.90 -1.95 10.57
CA LEU A 116 2.67 -1.56 11.95
C LEU A 116 3.40 -0.23 12.27
N HIS A 117 4.68 -0.12 11.93
CA HIS A 117 5.47 1.09 12.20
C HIS A 117 4.97 2.31 11.41
N CYS A 118 4.69 2.16 10.12
CA CYS A 118 4.09 3.22 9.32
C CYS A 118 2.74 3.66 9.90
N SER A 119 1.93 2.71 10.38
CA SER A 119 0.64 3.02 11.01
C SER A 119 0.82 3.77 12.33
N GLN A 120 1.78 3.37 13.17
CA GLN A 120 2.11 4.08 14.41
C GLN A 120 2.60 5.52 14.15
N ALA A 121 3.27 5.75 13.02
CA ALA A 121 3.75 7.06 12.63
C ALA A 121 2.66 7.96 12.00
N ALA A 122 1.65 7.38 11.33
CA ALA A 122 0.61 8.11 10.60
C ALA A 122 -0.67 8.34 11.42
N VAL A 123 -1.12 7.32 12.14
CA VAL A 123 -2.43 7.32 12.84
C VAL A 123 -2.57 8.45 13.87
N PRO A 124 -1.53 8.85 14.63
CA PRO A 124 -1.64 10.00 15.54
C PRO A 124 -2.15 11.27 14.85
N ASP A 125 -1.65 11.59 13.65
CA ASP A 125 -2.10 12.75 12.88
C ASP A 125 -3.58 12.66 12.51
N MET A 126 -4.06 11.44 12.16
CA MET A 126 -5.45 11.19 11.80
C MET A 126 -6.39 11.31 13.00
N LEU A 127 -5.94 10.89 14.19
CA LEU A 127 -6.71 10.97 15.43
C LEU A 127 -6.77 12.40 15.99
N GLU A 128 -5.71 13.18 15.82
CA GLU A 128 -5.68 14.60 16.18
C GLU A 128 -6.44 15.48 15.17
N GLY A 129 -6.56 15.02 13.92
CA GLY A 129 -7.26 15.68 12.82
C GLY A 129 -8.74 15.28 12.68
N ASP A 130 -9.25 15.37 11.44
CA ASP A 130 -10.65 15.07 11.09
C ASP A 130 -10.89 13.58 10.76
N GLY A 131 -9.99 12.70 11.19
CA GLY A 131 -9.92 11.30 10.79
C GLY A 131 -8.92 11.06 9.65
N GLY A 132 -8.96 9.85 9.08
CA GLY A 132 -8.04 9.48 8.00
C GLY A 132 -8.35 8.11 7.43
N THR A 133 -7.51 7.63 6.51
CA THR A 133 -7.66 6.31 5.88
C THR A 133 -6.33 5.55 5.87
N VAL A 134 -6.34 4.31 6.36
CA VAL A 134 -5.22 3.38 6.30
C VAL A 134 -5.61 2.18 5.44
N ILE A 135 -4.87 1.95 4.36
CA ILE A 135 -5.12 0.85 3.42
C ILE A 135 -3.98 -0.15 3.51
N PHE A 136 -4.32 -1.43 3.65
CA PHE A 136 -3.37 -2.54 3.58
C PHE A 136 -3.54 -3.28 2.26
N THR A 137 -2.46 -3.34 1.46
CA THR A 137 -2.45 -4.13 0.22
C THR A 137 -2.23 -5.60 0.54
N GLY A 138 -3.29 -6.38 0.43
CA GLY A 138 -3.30 -7.83 0.50
C GLY A 138 -2.99 -8.50 -0.82
N ALA A 139 -3.19 -9.80 -0.82
CA ALA A 139 -3.13 -10.70 -1.97
C ALA A 139 -4.08 -11.88 -1.74
N THR A 140 -4.32 -12.73 -2.74
CA THR A 140 -4.96 -14.05 -2.59
C THR A 140 -4.49 -14.80 -1.34
N THR A 141 -3.18 -14.76 -1.08
CA THR A 141 -2.54 -15.45 0.04
C THR A 141 -2.81 -14.86 1.42
N SER A 142 -3.61 -13.80 1.51
CA SER A 142 -4.07 -13.24 2.79
C SER A 142 -5.32 -13.96 3.31
N VAL A 143 -6.05 -14.65 2.43
CA VAL A 143 -7.30 -15.37 2.74
C VAL A 143 -7.18 -16.88 2.53
N ARG A 144 -6.36 -17.31 1.56
CA ARG A 144 -6.10 -18.74 1.30
C ARG A 144 -4.61 -19.00 1.08
N GLY A 145 -4.03 -19.91 1.85
CA GLY A 145 -2.62 -20.30 1.66
C GLY A 145 -2.38 -20.88 0.26
N ARG A 146 -1.20 -20.62 -0.31
CA ARG A 146 -0.77 -21.15 -1.60
C ARG A 146 0.41 -22.11 -1.42
N GLU A 147 0.39 -23.23 -2.14
CA GLU A 147 1.54 -24.13 -2.20
C GLU A 147 2.78 -23.38 -2.69
N GLY A 148 3.93 -23.63 -2.04
CA GLY A 148 5.18 -22.97 -2.41
C GLY A 148 5.25 -21.50 -2.01
N ALA A 149 4.49 -21.04 -1.01
CA ALA A 149 4.49 -19.63 -0.61
C ALA A 149 4.38 -19.46 0.92
N VAL A 150 5.09 -20.27 1.71
CA VAL A 150 4.93 -20.31 3.18
C VAL A 150 5.22 -18.94 3.81
N GLY A 151 6.37 -18.33 3.50
CA GLY A 151 6.74 -17.02 4.05
C GLY A 151 5.87 -15.88 3.53
N PHE A 152 5.59 -15.88 2.22
CA PHE A 152 4.74 -14.85 1.62
C PHE A 152 3.30 -14.89 2.18
N SER A 153 2.71 -16.09 2.31
CA SER A 153 1.38 -16.26 2.89
C SER A 153 1.36 -15.83 4.35
N ALA A 154 2.34 -16.24 5.17
CA ALA A 154 2.41 -15.84 6.57
C ALA A 154 2.43 -14.31 6.73
N ALA A 155 3.26 -13.61 5.94
CA ALA A 155 3.32 -12.15 5.95
C ALA A 155 1.99 -11.50 5.54
N LYS A 156 1.32 -11.99 4.49
CA LYS A 156 0.04 -11.44 4.02
C LYS A 156 -1.12 -11.71 4.97
N PHE A 157 -1.19 -12.89 5.61
CA PHE A 157 -2.14 -13.15 6.69
C PHE A 157 -1.91 -12.21 7.89
N ALA A 158 -0.65 -11.93 8.23
CA ALA A 158 -0.34 -10.98 9.31
C ALA A 158 -0.80 -9.55 8.97
N CYS A 159 -0.61 -9.07 7.73
CA CYS A 159 -1.15 -7.78 7.28
C CYS A 159 -2.68 -7.72 7.40
N ARG A 160 -3.38 -8.78 6.99
CA ARG A 160 -4.84 -8.86 7.15
C ARG A 160 -5.26 -8.81 8.61
N GLY A 161 -4.57 -9.55 9.49
CA GLY A 161 -4.82 -9.52 10.93
C GLY A 161 -4.61 -8.14 11.56
N LEU A 162 -3.56 -7.42 11.15
CA LEU A 162 -3.32 -6.03 11.57
C LEU A 162 -4.46 -5.12 11.14
N ALA A 163 -4.85 -5.17 9.86
CA ALA A 163 -5.94 -4.36 9.33
C ALA A 163 -7.27 -4.61 10.07
N GLU A 164 -7.64 -5.88 10.27
CA GLU A 164 -8.86 -6.24 11.02
C GLU A 164 -8.83 -5.77 12.48
N SER A 165 -7.68 -5.85 13.14
CA SER A 165 -7.52 -5.40 14.53
C SER A 165 -7.62 -3.88 14.62
N MET A 166 -6.86 -3.17 13.79
CA MET A 166 -6.85 -1.70 13.77
C MET A 166 -8.20 -1.12 13.37
N ALA A 167 -8.93 -1.73 12.43
CA ALA A 167 -10.26 -1.27 12.05
C ALA A 167 -11.25 -1.27 13.22
N ARG A 168 -11.20 -2.31 14.07
CA ARG A 168 -12.05 -2.41 15.25
C ARG A 168 -11.70 -1.36 16.31
N GLU A 169 -10.41 -1.04 16.45
CA GLU A 169 -9.91 -0.10 17.43
C GLU A 169 -10.11 1.36 17.00
N LEU A 170 -9.77 1.69 15.76
CA LEU A 170 -9.67 3.06 15.27
C LEU A 170 -10.90 3.54 14.49
N GLY A 171 -11.74 2.62 14.00
CA GLY A 171 -12.99 2.96 13.31
C GLY A 171 -13.91 3.87 14.12
N PRO A 172 -14.22 3.56 15.40
CA PRO A 172 -14.99 4.44 16.27
C PRO A 172 -14.36 5.83 16.50
N GLU A 173 -13.03 5.91 16.41
CA GLU A 173 -12.26 7.15 16.59
C GLU A 173 -12.12 7.95 15.28
N GLY A 174 -12.75 7.51 14.18
CA GLY A 174 -12.80 8.25 12.92
C GLY A 174 -11.71 7.90 11.90
N VAL A 175 -10.98 6.79 12.08
CA VAL A 175 -9.99 6.32 11.09
C VAL A 175 -10.53 5.11 10.33
N HIS A 176 -10.63 5.25 9.01
CA HIS A 176 -11.04 4.16 8.13
C HIS A 176 -9.87 3.22 7.86
N VAL A 177 -9.92 1.99 8.35
CA VAL A 177 -8.92 0.97 8.04
C VAL A 177 -9.53 -0.06 7.09
N ALA A 178 -8.90 -0.25 5.92
CA ALA A 178 -9.35 -1.16 4.89
C ALA A 178 -8.24 -2.12 4.46
N HIS A 179 -8.62 -3.37 4.17
CA HIS A 179 -7.74 -4.37 3.58
C HIS A 179 -8.19 -4.68 2.15
N VAL A 180 -7.28 -4.55 1.17
CA VAL A 180 -7.59 -4.82 -0.23
C VAL A 180 -6.94 -6.11 -0.68
N VAL A 181 -7.74 -7.16 -0.88
CA VAL A 181 -7.32 -8.43 -1.43
C VAL A 181 -7.17 -8.28 -2.94
N ILE A 182 -5.93 -8.36 -3.42
CA ILE A 182 -5.66 -8.51 -4.86
C ILE A 182 -5.67 -10.00 -5.18
N ASP A 183 -6.81 -10.49 -5.66
CA ASP A 183 -7.04 -11.90 -6.01
C ASP A 183 -6.75 -12.13 -7.49
N GLY A 184 -5.46 -12.13 -7.84
CA GLY A 184 -5.00 -12.33 -9.20
C GLY A 184 -3.63 -11.71 -9.47
N MET A 185 -3.19 -11.77 -10.72
CA MET A 185 -1.94 -11.15 -11.16
C MET A 185 -2.20 -9.73 -11.63
N ILE A 186 -1.45 -8.77 -11.10
CA ILE A 186 -1.46 -7.39 -11.63
C ILE A 186 -0.68 -7.37 -12.94
N ARG A 187 -1.19 -6.65 -13.95
CA ARG A 187 -0.50 -6.44 -15.21
C ARG A 187 0.94 -5.95 -14.96
N PRO A 188 1.97 -6.61 -15.52
CA PRO A 188 3.34 -6.17 -15.35
C PRO A 188 3.56 -4.77 -15.98
N PRO A 189 4.44 -3.93 -15.40
CA PRO A 189 4.63 -2.54 -15.85
C PRO A 189 5.08 -2.40 -17.30
N ASP A 190 5.92 -3.33 -17.77
CA ASP A 190 6.49 -3.30 -19.13
C ASP A 190 5.65 -4.09 -20.15
N ALA A 191 4.46 -4.55 -19.76
CA ALA A 191 3.63 -5.37 -20.62
C ALA A 191 2.84 -4.51 -21.62
N ASP A 192 2.85 -4.90 -22.90
CA ASP A 192 2.12 -4.18 -23.95
C ASP A 192 0.60 -4.38 -23.77
N THR A 193 -0.09 -3.31 -23.38
CA THR A 193 -1.54 -3.24 -23.18
C THR A 193 -2.37 -3.78 -24.35
N GLY A 194 -1.84 -3.79 -25.59
CA GLY A 194 -2.52 -4.35 -26.75
C GLY A 194 -2.46 -5.89 -26.85
N THR A 195 -1.64 -6.53 -26.00
CA THR A 195 -1.38 -7.98 -26.03
C THR A 195 -1.55 -8.68 -24.68
N VAL A 196 -1.56 -7.92 -23.58
CA VAL A 196 -1.88 -8.46 -22.25
C VAL A 196 -3.32 -8.95 -22.24
N GLY A 197 -3.53 -10.21 -21.89
CA GLY A 197 -4.84 -10.81 -21.84
C GLY A 197 -5.68 -10.32 -20.64
N GLU A 198 -6.96 -10.66 -20.68
CA GLU A 198 -7.97 -10.24 -19.70
C GLU A 198 -7.78 -10.90 -18.31
N GLU A 199 -6.81 -11.81 -18.17
CA GLU A 199 -6.44 -12.49 -16.93
C GLU A 199 -5.67 -11.62 -15.93
N TYR A 200 -5.19 -10.44 -16.34
CA TYR A 200 -4.47 -9.52 -15.47
C TYR A 200 -5.38 -8.42 -14.93
N LEU A 201 -5.19 -8.05 -13.66
CA LEU A 201 -5.76 -6.83 -13.12
C LEU A 201 -5.03 -5.60 -13.64
N ASP A 202 -5.80 -4.58 -13.99
CA ASP A 202 -5.28 -3.26 -14.32
C ASP A 202 -4.85 -2.52 -13.04
N PRO A 203 -3.57 -2.13 -12.88
CA PRO A 203 -3.12 -1.35 -11.72
C PRO A 203 -3.87 -0.03 -11.55
N ASP A 204 -4.32 0.62 -12.63
CA ASP A 204 -5.04 1.90 -12.55
C ASP A 204 -6.47 1.68 -12.03
N ALA A 205 -7.13 0.60 -12.44
CA ALA A 205 -8.45 0.23 -11.90
C ALA A 205 -8.37 -0.19 -10.41
N ILE A 206 -7.26 -0.82 -10.01
CA ILE A 206 -6.99 -1.06 -8.59
C ILE A 206 -6.81 0.28 -7.86
N ALA A 207 -6.03 1.21 -8.40
CA ALA A 207 -5.81 2.52 -7.80
C ALA A 207 -7.12 3.34 -7.65
N ASP A 208 -8.04 3.27 -8.63
CA ASP A 208 -9.39 3.84 -8.53
C ASP A 208 -10.18 3.28 -7.34
N SER A 209 -10.03 1.98 -7.07
CA SER A 209 -10.65 1.33 -5.92
C SER A 209 -10.08 1.85 -4.60
N TYR A 210 -8.77 2.11 -4.54
CA TYR A 210 -8.10 2.69 -3.37
C TYR A 210 -8.60 4.12 -3.13
N TRP A 211 -8.72 4.92 -4.18
CA TRP A 211 -9.27 6.26 -4.07
C TRP A 211 -10.73 6.25 -3.62
N THR A 212 -11.51 5.28 -4.10
CA THR A 212 -12.88 5.09 -3.62
C THR A 212 -12.92 4.86 -2.11
N LEU A 213 -12.06 3.99 -1.57
CA LEU A 213 -11.96 3.76 -0.12
C LEU A 213 -11.64 5.03 0.67
N VAL A 214 -10.73 5.88 0.17
CA VAL A 214 -10.38 7.18 0.77
C VAL A 214 -11.58 8.14 0.78
N GLN A 215 -12.46 8.07 -0.21
CA GLN A 215 -13.64 8.92 -0.33
C GLN A 215 -14.90 8.37 0.34
N GLN A 216 -14.88 7.15 0.87
CA GLN A 216 -16.08 6.52 1.42
C GLN A 216 -16.67 7.34 2.57
N ASP A 217 -17.99 7.49 2.54
CA ASP A 217 -18.73 8.08 3.63
C ASP A 217 -18.62 7.20 4.89
N ARG A 218 -18.40 7.83 6.03
CA ARG A 218 -18.19 7.16 7.33
C ARG A 218 -19.36 6.29 7.79
N SER A 219 -20.56 6.47 7.23
CA SER A 219 -21.69 5.60 7.51
C SER A 219 -21.60 4.23 6.83
N ALA A 220 -20.68 4.04 5.88
CA ALA A 220 -20.58 2.84 5.05
C ALA A 220 -19.13 2.46 4.69
N TRP A 221 -18.22 2.53 5.66
CA TRP A 221 -16.82 2.12 5.48
C TRP A 221 -16.66 0.62 5.22
N THR A 222 -15.77 0.32 4.28
CA THR A 222 -15.45 -1.04 3.83
C THR A 222 -14.25 -1.58 4.59
N LEU A 223 -14.45 -2.66 5.34
CA LEU A 223 -13.35 -3.34 6.01
C LEU A 223 -12.44 -4.09 5.03
N GLU A 224 -13.04 -4.81 4.07
CA GLU A 224 -12.30 -5.66 3.14
C GLU A 224 -12.89 -5.55 1.73
N LEU A 225 -12.03 -5.34 0.73
CA LEU A 225 -12.37 -5.26 -0.69
C LEU A 225 -11.58 -6.35 -1.43
N ASP A 226 -12.26 -7.15 -2.24
CA ASP A 226 -11.66 -8.21 -3.05
C ASP A 226 -11.74 -7.84 -4.54
N LEU A 227 -10.58 -7.75 -5.19
CA LEU A 227 -10.42 -7.38 -6.58
C LEU A 227 -9.82 -8.55 -7.36
N ARG A 228 -10.47 -8.92 -8.48
CA ARG A 228 -10.10 -10.06 -9.32
C ARG A 228 -10.32 -9.76 -10.80
N PRO A 229 -9.58 -10.40 -11.73
CA PRO A 229 -9.90 -10.35 -13.14
C PRO A 229 -11.24 -11.05 -13.40
N HIS A 230 -11.97 -10.59 -14.42
CA HIS A 230 -13.31 -11.11 -14.70
C HIS A 230 -13.32 -12.51 -15.34
N VAL A 231 -12.16 -12.97 -15.84
CA VAL A 231 -11.97 -14.28 -16.52
C VAL A 231 -11.46 -15.39 -15.59
N GLU A 232 -11.50 -15.20 -14.27
CA GLU A 232 -11.09 -16.21 -13.29
C GLU A 232 -11.96 -17.49 -13.40
N GLU A 233 -11.32 -18.66 -13.54
CA GLU A 233 -12.00 -19.97 -13.50
C GLU A 233 -11.96 -20.53 -12.06
N PHE A 234 -13.14 -20.84 -11.50
CA PHE A 234 -13.32 -21.37 -10.14
C PHE A 234 -13.06 -22.88 -10.03
#